data_AF-A0A970IHJ7-F1
#
_entry.id   AF-A0A970IHJ7-F1
#
_cell.length_a   1.000
_cell.length_b   1.000
_cell.length_c   1.000
_cell.angle_alpha   90.00
_cell.angle_beta   90.00
_cell.angle_gamma   90.00
#
_symmetry.space_group_name_H-M   'P 1'
#
loop_
_entity.id
_entity.type
_entity.pdbx_description
1 polymer ?
#
loop_
_entity_poly.entity_id
_entity_poly.type
_entity_poly.pdbx_seq_one_letter_code
_entity_poly.pdbx_strand_id
1 'polypeptide(L)'
;MSRGHKKGRKLIWGGAILAVLVLLRMMPLYRPAPSAPFGGPFWYNPYENMVPEGRWLRANFHAHSNAWGVFTNGRKNTVRDILIKYDSLGYDIAGVSDYQHITPTGARLYIPVYEHGFNILKTHQGSVGARKVYWNDYLLPQTRSQKQHIIRKLAERSELVVLNHPHWMGGYSERDIRKLGGYDLFEVLNDFWNSESLWDVALSSGKPAMILGGDDAHNVFKQTDLARDLTLIYADREPVTPEEIYTALGNGTAYGIEVTRRMAKASVAEKRAHLDAMPLLESCLVRKDSLIVTLTGRAGHFSFIGQEGKLLKNVAVSDGGKSVACYILQPEDTYVRVKIALPDSTQLYLNPVMRSREKDRKPQMPLPQKRWLFTIFDK
;
A
#
# COMPACT_ATOMS: atom_id res chain seq x y z
N MET A 1 52.17 19.99 36.07
CA MET A 1 51.16 20.36 35.04
C MET A 1 50.23 19.18 34.66
N SER A 2 49.28 18.75 35.52
CA SER A 2 48.43 17.57 35.21
C SER A 2 46.94 17.66 35.63
N ARG A 3 46.54 18.67 36.42
CA ARG A 3 45.15 18.76 36.94
C ARG A 3 44.15 19.47 36.01
N GLY A 4 44.60 20.43 35.18
CA GLY A 4 43.71 21.19 34.28
C GLY A 4 43.12 20.36 33.13
N HIS A 5 43.92 19.48 32.52
CA HIS A 5 43.49 18.63 31.40
C HIS A 5 42.44 17.58 31.79
N LYS A 6 42.48 17.03 33.01
CA LYS A 6 41.49 16.06 33.50
C LYS A 6 40.12 16.69 33.79
N LYS A 7 40.08 17.97 34.22
CA LYS A 7 38.83 18.70 34.51
C LYS A 7 38.08 19.07 33.22
N GLY A 8 38.81 19.54 32.19
CA GLY A 8 38.24 19.85 30.87
C GLY A 8 37.65 18.62 30.18
N ARG A 9 38.33 17.46 30.20
CA ARG A 9 37.77 16.20 29.66
C ARG A 9 36.49 15.76 30.39
N LYS A 10 36.41 15.89 31.72
CA LYS A 10 35.20 15.54 32.48
C LYS A 10 34.00 16.42 32.15
N LEU A 11 34.21 17.72 31.92
CA LEU A 11 33.18 18.66 31.48
C LEU A 11 32.69 18.35 30.05
N ILE A 12 33.60 18.02 29.14
CA ILE A 12 33.27 17.61 27.76
C ILE A 12 32.46 16.31 27.77
N TRP A 13 32.88 15.30 28.54
CA TRP A 13 32.12 14.05 28.68
C TRP A 13 30.76 14.26 29.35
N GLY A 14 30.68 15.12 30.39
CA GLY A 14 29.42 15.49 31.03
C GLY A 14 28.46 16.19 30.07
N GLY A 15 28.96 17.12 29.25
CA GLY A 15 28.19 17.79 28.20
C GLY A 15 27.73 16.83 27.10
N ALA A 16 28.59 15.91 26.67
CA ALA A 16 28.25 14.89 25.68
C ALA A 16 27.18 13.91 26.20
N ILE A 17 27.30 13.46 27.46
CA ILE A 17 26.29 12.60 28.10
C ILE A 17 24.97 13.35 28.23
N LEU A 18 24.98 14.62 28.64
CA LEU A 18 23.77 15.44 28.72
C LEU A 18 23.12 15.63 27.35
N ALA A 19 23.92 15.90 26.31
CA ALA A 19 23.43 16.01 24.93
C ALA A 19 22.80 14.69 24.46
N VAL A 20 23.43 13.55 24.72
CA VAL A 20 22.88 12.22 24.40
C VAL A 20 21.58 11.96 25.18
N LEU A 21 21.53 12.29 26.47
CA LEU A 21 20.31 12.15 27.27
C LEU A 21 19.17 13.04 26.75
N VAL A 22 19.47 14.27 26.34
CA VAL A 22 18.49 15.17 25.71
C VAL A 22 18.02 14.61 24.37
N LEU A 23 18.92 14.15 23.51
CA LEU A 23 18.58 13.54 22.21
C LEU A 23 17.72 12.29 22.38
N LEU A 24 18.07 11.40 23.33
CA LEU A 24 17.27 10.22 23.68
C LEU A 24 15.88 10.61 24.20
N ARG A 25 15.79 11.70 24.96
CA ARG A 25 14.52 12.26 25.48
C ARG A 25 13.73 13.06 24.44
N MET A 26 14.29 13.29 23.25
CA MET A 26 13.56 13.84 22.11
C MET A 26 13.12 12.77 21.13
N MET A 27 13.53 11.51 21.31
CA MET A 27 13.08 10.41 20.45
C MET A 27 11.63 10.06 20.73
N PRO A 28 10.78 9.99 19.70
CA PRO A 28 9.41 9.57 19.89
C PRO A 28 9.36 8.12 20.35
N LEU A 29 8.60 7.86 21.42
CA LEU A 29 8.45 6.54 21.99
C LEU A 29 6.99 6.10 21.93
N TYR A 30 6.73 5.01 21.20
CA TYR A 30 5.40 4.44 21.06
C TYR A 30 5.33 3.07 21.73
N ARG A 31 4.28 2.86 22.52
CA ARG A 31 3.82 1.50 22.84
C ARG A 31 3.31 0.86 21.55
N PRO A 32 3.68 -0.40 21.26
CA PRO A 32 3.18 -1.14 20.11
C PRO A 32 1.66 -1.08 20.02
N ALA A 33 1.14 -1.00 18.79
CA ALA A 33 -0.25 -1.30 18.54
C ALA A 33 -0.53 -2.77 18.95
N PRO A 34 -1.72 -3.09 19.49
CA PRO A 34 -2.13 -4.46 19.72
C PRO A 34 -2.03 -5.29 18.43
N SER A 35 -1.67 -6.56 18.60
CA SER A 35 -1.60 -7.56 17.53
C SER A 35 -2.56 -8.67 17.90
N ALA A 36 -3.74 -8.67 17.29
CA ALA A 36 -4.76 -9.69 17.49
C ALA A 36 -5.48 -9.89 16.16
N PRO A 37 -5.79 -11.13 15.76
CA PRO A 37 -6.57 -11.37 14.54
C PRO A 37 -7.92 -10.65 14.57
N PHE A 38 -8.49 -10.43 13.39
CA PHE A 38 -9.85 -9.89 13.28
C PHE A 38 -10.86 -10.80 13.98
N GLY A 39 -11.94 -10.21 14.49
CA GLY A 39 -12.96 -10.95 15.20
C GLY A 39 -14.28 -10.20 15.28
N GLY A 40 -15.31 -10.92 15.71
CA GLY A 40 -16.69 -10.45 15.76
C GLY A 40 -17.61 -11.33 14.91
N PRO A 41 -18.93 -11.16 15.04
CA PRO A 41 -19.90 -12.07 14.43
C PRO A 41 -20.16 -11.78 12.95
N PHE A 42 -19.80 -10.59 12.45
CA PHE A 42 -20.10 -10.16 11.08
C PHE A 42 -18.88 -10.31 10.17
N TRP A 43 -19.15 -10.32 8.86
CA TRP A 43 -18.13 -10.18 7.82
C TRP A 43 -18.24 -8.80 7.20
N TYR A 44 -17.13 -8.07 7.18
CA TYR A 44 -16.97 -6.91 6.33
C TYR A 44 -16.50 -7.37 4.96
N ASN A 45 -17.24 -6.99 3.92
CA ASN A 45 -16.89 -7.26 2.53
C ASN A 45 -16.72 -5.92 1.80
N PRO A 46 -15.51 -5.57 1.34
CA PRO A 46 -15.28 -4.29 0.68
C PRO A 46 -16.00 -4.15 -0.67
N TYR A 47 -16.49 -5.25 -1.24
CA TYR A 47 -17.15 -5.29 -2.55
C TYR A 47 -18.68 -5.41 -2.47
N GLU A 48 -19.27 -5.42 -1.28
CA GLU A 48 -20.70 -5.73 -1.08
C GLU A 48 -21.64 -4.75 -1.81
N ASN A 49 -21.23 -3.48 -1.90
CA ASN A 49 -22.05 -2.41 -2.48
C ASN A 49 -21.73 -2.13 -3.96
N MET A 50 -20.98 -3.01 -4.65
CA MET A 50 -20.78 -2.86 -6.08
C MET A 50 -22.11 -3.00 -6.83
N VAL A 51 -22.38 -2.06 -7.73
CA VAL A 51 -23.53 -2.06 -8.64
C VAL A 51 -23.10 -2.39 -10.08
N PRO A 52 -23.97 -3.00 -10.91
CA PRO A 52 -23.64 -3.34 -12.29
C PRO A 52 -23.25 -2.16 -13.19
N GLU A 53 -23.75 -0.95 -12.88
CA GLU A 53 -23.53 0.27 -13.67
C GLU A 53 -22.19 0.95 -13.38
N GLY A 54 -21.49 0.55 -12.31
CA GLY A 54 -20.20 1.12 -11.97
C GLY A 54 -19.07 0.62 -12.88
N ARG A 55 -17.89 1.23 -12.74
CA ARG A 55 -16.72 0.92 -13.56
C ARG A 55 -15.46 0.76 -12.73
N TRP A 56 -14.49 0.05 -13.31
CA TRP A 56 -13.15 -0.09 -12.77
C TRP A 56 -12.22 0.96 -13.39
N LEU A 57 -11.66 1.81 -12.55
CA LEU A 57 -10.67 2.82 -12.90
C LEU A 57 -9.27 2.23 -12.79
N ARG A 58 -8.46 2.43 -13.83
CA ARG A 58 -7.07 1.99 -13.85
C ARG A 58 -6.15 3.04 -13.23
N ALA A 59 -5.44 2.67 -12.18
CA ALA A 59 -4.64 3.60 -11.40
C ALA A 59 -3.21 3.09 -11.15
N ASN A 60 -2.26 4.03 -11.19
CA ASN A 60 -0.93 3.89 -10.61
C ASN A 60 -0.67 5.09 -9.71
N PHE A 61 -0.09 4.87 -8.53
CA PHE A 61 0.27 5.93 -7.59
C PHE A 61 1.76 6.02 -7.30
N HIS A 62 2.58 5.22 -8.01
CA HIS A 62 4.01 5.14 -7.76
C HIS A 62 4.79 5.33 -9.07
N ALA A 63 5.23 6.56 -9.30
CA ALA A 63 6.07 6.93 -10.43
C ALA A 63 6.86 8.19 -10.08
N HIS A 64 8.12 8.24 -10.53
CA HIS A 64 9.06 9.30 -10.18
C HIS A 64 9.42 10.15 -11.39
N SER A 65 9.36 11.48 -11.20
CA SER A 65 9.76 12.48 -12.17
C SER A 65 11.18 12.98 -11.90
N ASN A 66 11.61 13.95 -12.70
CA ASN A 66 12.89 14.62 -12.59
C ASN A 66 12.90 15.77 -11.56
N ALA A 67 11.95 15.80 -10.62
CA ALA A 67 11.81 16.86 -9.61
C ALA A 67 13.10 17.20 -8.86
N TRP A 68 13.99 16.21 -8.65
CA TRP A 68 15.28 16.39 -7.97
C TRP A 68 16.49 16.22 -8.89
N GLY A 69 16.31 16.32 -10.20
CA GLY A 69 17.39 16.22 -11.18
C GLY A 69 18.23 14.97 -10.99
N VAL A 70 19.53 15.12 -10.71
CA VAL A 70 20.48 14.00 -10.57
C VAL A 70 20.44 13.30 -9.20
N PHE A 71 19.71 13.82 -8.23
CA PHE A 71 19.68 13.28 -6.85
C PHE A 71 18.70 12.12 -6.67
N THR A 72 17.77 11.92 -7.60
CA THR A 72 16.82 10.80 -7.60
C THR A 72 16.86 10.03 -8.92
N ASN A 73 16.32 8.82 -8.89
CA ASN A 73 16.38 7.90 -10.03
C ASN A 73 15.40 8.27 -11.17
N GLY A 74 14.40 9.12 -10.92
CA GLY A 74 13.39 9.59 -11.90
C GLY A 74 13.88 10.63 -12.91
N ARG A 75 15.19 10.94 -12.91
CA ARG A 75 15.83 12.03 -13.69
C ARG A 75 15.52 12.12 -15.18
N LYS A 76 15.05 11.03 -15.80
CA LYS A 76 14.73 10.97 -17.24
C LYS A 76 13.28 11.33 -17.55
N ASN A 77 12.40 11.35 -16.56
CA ASN A 77 10.98 11.49 -16.75
C ASN A 77 10.56 12.93 -16.45
N THR A 78 9.94 13.64 -17.40
CA THR A 78 9.16 14.81 -17.02
C THR A 78 7.79 14.38 -16.51
N VAL A 79 7.12 15.23 -15.72
CA VAL A 79 5.72 15.01 -15.31
C VAL A 79 4.83 14.76 -16.53
N ARG A 80 5.04 15.52 -17.62
CA ARG A 80 4.30 15.36 -18.88
C ARG A 80 4.52 13.99 -19.51
N ASP A 81 5.75 13.49 -19.52
CA ASP A 81 6.05 12.17 -20.08
C ASP A 81 5.34 11.06 -19.32
N ILE A 82 5.32 11.15 -17.98
CA ILE A 82 4.62 10.20 -17.12
C ILE A 82 3.13 10.18 -17.47
N LEU A 83 2.49 11.36 -17.49
CA LEU A 83 1.07 11.47 -17.79
C LEU A 83 0.73 10.94 -19.19
N ILE A 84 1.51 11.31 -20.22
CA ILE A 84 1.28 10.84 -21.59
C ILE A 84 1.44 9.32 -21.69
N LYS A 85 2.44 8.73 -21.01
CA LYS A 85 2.67 7.29 -21.06
C LYS A 85 1.56 6.51 -20.37
N TYR A 86 1.14 6.92 -19.17
CA TYR A 86 0.03 6.25 -18.48
C TYR A 86 -1.31 6.45 -19.21
N ASP A 87 -1.55 7.63 -19.80
CA ASP A 87 -2.72 7.88 -20.67
C ASP A 87 -2.73 6.94 -21.89
N SER A 88 -1.59 6.78 -22.57
CA SER A 88 -1.47 5.84 -23.69
C SER A 88 -1.70 4.37 -23.30
N LEU A 89 -1.47 4.04 -22.03
CA LEU A 89 -1.75 2.74 -21.42
C LEU A 89 -3.17 2.65 -20.84
N GLY A 90 -4.00 3.69 -20.95
CA GLY A 90 -5.40 3.69 -20.53
C GLY A 90 -5.62 3.81 -19.03
N TYR A 91 -4.71 4.49 -18.33
CA TYR A 91 -4.89 4.79 -16.92
C TYR A 91 -5.83 5.99 -16.75
N ASP A 92 -6.83 5.83 -15.90
CA ASP A 92 -7.69 6.93 -15.44
C ASP A 92 -6.95 7.82 -14.42
N ILE A 93 -6.03 7.24 -13.64
CA ILE A 93 -5.27 7.93 -12.59
C ILE A 93 -3.78 7.61 -12.74
N ALA A 94 -2.98 8.66 -12.89
CA ALA A 94 -1.52 8.59 -12.90
C ALA A 94 -0.94 9.50 -11.81
N GLY A 95 -0.56 8.90 -10.68
CA GLY A 95 0.11 9.57 -9.58
C GLY A 95 1.59 9.77 -9.86
N VAL A 96 2.09 10.98 -9.58
CA VAL A 96 3.52 11.32 -9.62
C VAL A 96 4.00 11.52 -8.19
N SER A 97 4.68 10.53 -7.65
CA SER A 97 4.98 10.37 -6.22
C SER A 97 6.43 10.72 -5.90
N ASP A 98 6.87 11.91 -6.33
CA ASP A 98 8.25 12.34 -6.13
C ASP A 98 8.65 12.35 -4.65
N TYR A 99 9.92 12.01 -4.38
CA TYR A 99 10.47 12.00 -3.02
C TYR A 99 10.24 13.34 -2.30
N GLN A 100 9.50 13.35 -1.20
CA GLN A 100 9.18 14.55 -0.41
C GLN A 100 8.71 15.76 -1.24
N HIS A 101 8.00 15.52 -2.34
CA HIS A 101 7.50 16.57 -3.19
C HIS A 101 6.11 16.23 -3.70
N ILE A 102 5.13 17.09 -3.39
CA ILE A 102 3.79 16.97 -3.95
C ILE A 102 3.82 17.64 -5.31
N THR A 103 3.82 16.84 -6.36
CA THR A 103 3.92 17.33 -7.73
C THR A 103 2.53 17.70 -8.26
N PRO A 104 2.24 18.98 -8.57
CA PRO A 104 1.00 19.36 -9.23
C PRO A 104 0.98 18.79 -10.64
N THR A 105 -0.16 18.26 -11.06
CA THR A 105 -0.33 17.74 -12.41
C THR A 105 -1.54 18.37 -13.08
N GLY A 106 -1.52 18.44 -14.42
CA GLY A 106 -2.68 18.81 -15.22
C GLY A 106 -3.60 17.63 -15.53
N ALA A 107 -3.53 16.54 -14.76
CA ALA A 107 -4.34 15.35 -14.98
C ALA A 107 -5.83 15.65 -14.75
N ARG A 108 -6.71 15.01 -15.52
CA ARG A 108 -8.17 15.17 -15.40
C ARG A 108 -8.67 14.84 -14.00
N LEU A 109 -8.17 13.75 -13.42
CA LEU A 109 -8.40 13.36 -12.03
C LEU A 109 -7.05 13.40 -11.30
N TYR A 110 -6.75 14.55 -10.71
CA TYR A 110 -5.51 14.74 -9.96
C TYR A 110 -5.63 14.20 -8.54
N ILE A 111 -4.77 13.23 -8.22
CA ILE A 111 -4.59 12.73 -6.86
C ILE A 111 -3.19 13.15 -6.37
N PRO A 112 -3.07 14.07 -5.39
CA PRO A 112 -1.77 14.47 -4.86
C PRO A 112 -1.14 13.30 -4.10
N VAL A 113 0.04 12.90 -4.54
CA VAL A 113 0.84 11.84 -3.93
C VAL A 113 2.29 12.27 -3.75
N TYR A 114 3.00 11.67 -2.80
CA TYR A 114 4.46 11.75 -2.71
C TYR A 114 5.03 10.56 -1.94
N GLU A 115 6.28 10.19 -2.21
CA GLU A 115 7.01 9.18 -1.45
C GLU A 115 7.85 9.83 -0.34
N HIS A 116 7.65 9.41 0.91
CA HIS A 116 8.45 9.81 2.06
C HIS A 116 9.52 8.77 2.34
N GLY A 117 10.71 9.23 2.72
CA GLY A 117 11.80 8.38 3.16
C GLY A 117 13.08 8.60 2.36
N PHE A 118 14.18 8.88 3.06
CA PHE A 118 15.53 8.98 2.49
C PHE A 118 16.59 8.33 3.39
N ASN A 119 16.15 7.55 4.38
CA ASN A 119 17.01 6.80 5.28
C ASN A 119 17.83 5.70 4.58
N ILE A 120 18.92 5.27 5.24
CA ILE A 120 19.90 4.32 4.68
C ILE A 120 19.28 2.97 4.31
N LEU A 121 18.28 2.48 5.05
CA LEU A 121 17.58 1.22 4.75
C LEU A 121 16.34 1.39 3.89
N LYS A 122 16.15 2.56 3.27
CA LYS A 122 15.05 2.89 2.36
C LYS A 122 13.67 2.46 2.89
N THR A 123 13.42 2.72 4.16
CA THR A 123 12.07 2.59 4.73
C THR A 123 11.21 3.70 4.15
N HIS A 124 10.45 3.40 3.10
CA HIS A 124 9.60 4.37 2.43
C HIS A 124 8.12 4.25 2.84
N GLN A 125 7.39 5.35 2.66
CA GLN A 125 5.96 5.43 2.85
C GLN A 125 5.35 6.29 1.75
N GLY A 126 4.18 5.92 1.25
CA GLY A 126 3.41 6.75 0.35
C GLY A 126 2.44 7.64 1.13
N SER A 127 2.23 8.84 0.63
CA SER A 127 1.14 9.73 1.06
C SER A 127 0.16 9.90 -0.09
N VAL A 128 -1.10 9.52 0.10
CA VAL A 128 -2.17 9.69 -0.90
C VAL A 128 -3.16 10.73 -0.39
N GLY A 129 -3.60 11.63 -1.29
CA GLY A 129 -4.37 12.81 -0.87
C GLY A 129 -3.51 13.77 -0.05
N ALA A 130 -2.23 13.90 -0.40
CA ALA A 130 -1.28 14.68 0.37
C ALA A 130 -1.60 16.18 0.32
N ARG A 131 -1.81 16.80 1.49
CA ARG A 131 -2.06 18.23 1.64
C ARG A 131 -0.78 19.01 1.91
N LYS A 132 0.20 18.38 2.56
CA LYS A 132 1.48 19.02 2.91
C LYS A 132 2.61 18.00 3.03
N VAL A 133 3.79 18.34 2.51
CA VAL A 133 5.00 17.53 2.69
C VAL A 133 5.44 17.54 4.16
N TYR A 134 5.73 16.35 4.69
CA TYR A 134 6.50 16.19 5.92
C TYR A 134 7.98 15.98 5.58
N TRP A 135 8.81 16.96 5.95
CA TRP A 135 10.21 17.07 5.53
C TRP A 135 11.22 16.30 6.40
N ASN A 136 10.82 15.89 7.60
CA ASN A 136 11.74 15.29 8.56
C ASN A 136 11.76 13.77 8.40
N ASP A 137 12.95 13.19 8.29
CA ASP A 137 13.18 11.74 8.37
C ASP A 137 14.37 11.46 9.31
N TYR A 138 14.57 10.20 9.64
CA TYR A 138 15.71 9.70 10.41
C TYR A 138 16.75 9.09 9.47
N LEU A 139 17.94 9.65 9.42
CA LEU A 139 19.01 9.18 8.52
C LEU A 139 19.44 7.73 8.77
N LEU A 140 19.58 7.35 10.05
CA LEU A 140 19.97 6.01 10.48
C LEU A 140 18.78 5.04 10.38
N PRO A 141 19.05 3.72 10.31
CA PRO A 141 18.02 2.69 10.38
C PRO A 141 16.95 2.99 11.44
N GLN A 142 15.71 3.14 11.00
CA GLN A 142 14.62 3.56 11.87
C GLN A 142 14.28 2.45 12.87
N THR A 143 14.18 2.82 14.15
CA THR A 143 13.52 1.99 15.17
C THR A 143 12.02 1.91 14.90
N ARG A 144 11.32 0.90 15.46
CA ARG A 144 9.85 0.80 15.37
C ARG A 144 9.13 2.09 15.78
N SER A 145 9.56 2.75 16.87
CA SER A 145 8.89 3.98 17.32
C SER A 145 9.12 5.16 16.37
N GLN A 146 10.26 5.21 15.68
CA GLN A 146 10.53 6.19 14.64
C GLN A 146 9.68 5.92 13.40
N LYS A 147 9.59 4.66 12.94
CA LYS A 147 8.65 4.26 11.87
C LYS A 147 7.22 4.69 12.20
N GLN A 148 6.79 4.42 13.43
CA GLN A 148 5.46 4.80 13.90
C GLN A 148 5.24 6.32 13.96
N HIS A 149 6.27 7.07 14.34
CA HIS A 149 6.25 8.52 14.34
C HIS A 149 6.03 9.08 12.94
N ILE A 150 6.79 8.58 11.95
CA ILE A 150 6.65 8.97 10.55
C ILE A 150 5.22 8.68 10.07
N ILE A 151 4.73 7.44 10.24
CA ILE A 151 3.36 7.05 9.84
C ILE A 151 2.31 8.03 10.39
N ARG A 152 2.40 8.37 11.68
CA ARG A 152 1.48 9.35 12.29
C ARG A 152 1.60 10.74 11.65
N LYS A 153 2.81 11.24 11.43
CA LYS A 153 3.02 12.56 10.83
C LYS A 153 2.52 12.61 9.39
N LEU A 154 2.62 11.52 8.65
CA LEU A 154 2.02 11.41 7.32
C LEU A 154 0.49 11.39 7.39
N ALA A 155 -0.10 10.62 8.31
CA ALA A 155 -1.57 10.57 8.49
C ALA A 155 -2.19 11.93 8.84
N GLU A 156 -1.48 12.77 9.59
CA GLU A 156 -1.93 14.16 9.88
C GLU A 156 -1.99 15.05 8.61
N ARG A 157 -1.30 14.66 7.52
CA ARG A 157 -1.04 15.51 6.34
C ARG A 157 -1.56 14.93 5.03
N SER A 158 -2.15 13.75 5.08
CA SER A 158 -2.62 13.00 3.92
C SER A 158 -4.01 12.45 4.22
N GLU A 159 -4.70 11.94 3.19
CA GLU A 159 -5.97 11.22 3.36
C GLU A 159 -5.70 9.75 3.70
N LEU A 160 -4.70 9.14 3.05
CA LEU A 160 -4.28 7.76 3.29
C LEU A 160 -2.76 7.66 3.36
N VAL A 161 -2.27 6.78 4.23
CA VAL A 161 -0.84 6.45 4.35
C VAL A 161 -0.59 5.04 3.80
N VAL A 162 0.40 4.93 2.92
CA VAL A 162 0.84 3.67 2.30
C VAL A 162 2.16 3.25 2.94
N LEU A 163 2.33 1.96 3.24
CA LEU A 163 3.67 1.40 3.40
C LEU A 163 4.17 0.97 2.01
N ASN A 164 5.09 1.74 1.43
CA ASN A 164 5.65 1.47 0.10
C ASN A 164 6.68 0.34 0.18
N HIS A 165 6.64 -0.56 -0.81
CA HIS A 165 7.48 -1.75 -1.02
C HIS A 165 8.16 -2.27 0.25
N PRO A 166 7.38 -2.64 1.30
CA PRO A 166 7.87 -2.66 2.67
C PRO A 166 8.96 -3.70 2.96
N HIS A 167 9.03 -4.75 2.12
CA HIS A 167 10.07 -5.77 2.24
C HIS A 167 11.41 -5.35 1.59
N TRP A 168 11.42 -4.30 0.75
CA TRP A 168 12.61 -3.85 0.05
C TRP A 168 13.69 -3.42 1.04
N MET A 169 14.89 -3.98 0.86
CA MET A 169 16.09 -3.76 1.69
C MET A 169 15.88 -3.88 3.21
N GLY A 170 14.87 -4.64 3.65
CA GLY A 170 14.56 -4.78 5.07
C GLY A 170 13.97 -3.52 5.71
N GLY A 171 13.32 -2.65 4.93
CA GLY A 171 12.65 -1.45 5.41
C GLY A 171 11.64 -1.74 6.53
N TYR A 172 10.86 -2.82 6.41
CA TYR A 172 9.99 -3.31 7.49
C TYR A 172 10.18 -4.81 7.74
N SER A 173 10.34 -5.16 9.01
CA SER A 173 10.33 -6.56 9.46
C SER A 173 8.89 -7.00 9.77
N GLU A 174 8.63 -8.31 9.80
CA GLU A 174 7.36 -8.86 10.29
C GLU A 174 7.01 -8.31 11.68
N ARG A 175 8.01 -8.27 12.58
CA ARG A 175 7.85 -7.73 13.93
C ARG A 175 7.38 -6.27 13.93
N ASP A 176 7.84 -5.47 12.97
CA ASP A 176 7.37 -4.09 12.80
C ASP A 176 5.92 -4.10 12.35
N ILE A 177 5.59 -4.83 11.28
CA ILE A 177 4.22 -4.88 10.72
C ILE A 177 3.19 -5.29 11.77
N ARG A 178 3.48 -6.29 12.61
CA ARG A 178 2.54 -6.70 13.69
C ARG A 178 2.29 -5.59 14.72
N LYS A 179 3.24 -4.68 14.91
CA LYS A 179 3.29 -3.72 16.03
C LYS A 179 3.08 -2.27 15.63
N LEU A 180 3.15 -1.96 14.35
CA LEU A 180 2.81 -0.65 13.79
C LEU A 180 1.28 -0.55 13.59
N GLY A 181 0.81 0.68 13.42
CA GLY A 181 -0.59 0.98 13.12
C GLY A 181 -0.75 2.39 12.57
N GLY A 182 -1.97 2.73 12.14
CA GLY A 182 -2.29 4.05 11.58
C GLY A 182 -1.84 4.26 10.12
N TYR A 183 -1.50 3.19 9.41
CA TYR A 183 -1.38 3.18 7.95
C TYR A 183 -2.65 2.55 7.36
N ASP A 184 -2.98 2.88 6.11
CA ASP A 184 -4.26 2.50 5.48
C ASP A 184 -4.06 1.51 4.34
N LEU A 185 -2.96 1.67 3.62
CA LEU A 185 -2.64 0.95 2.40
C LEU A 185 -1.29 0.24 2.52
N PHE A 186 -1.13 -0.82 1.74
CA PHE A 186 0.07 -1.65 1.69
C PHE A 186 0.45 -1.85 0.24
N GLU A 187 1.63 -1.38 -0.18
CA GLU A 187 2.12 -1.65 -1.53
C GLU A 187 2.60 -3.11 -1.60
N VAL A 188 1.69 -3.98 -2.05
CA VAL A 188 1.94 -5.42 -2.14
C VAL A 188 2.70 -5.73 -3.43
N LEU A 189 2.31 -5.06 -4.52
CA LEU A 189 2.82 -5.31 -5.86
C LEU A 189 3.67 -4.12 -6.30
N ASN A 190 4.92 -4.42 -6.63
CA ASN A 190 5.91 -3.48 -7.11
C ASN A 190 6.91 -4.21 -8.03
N ASP A 191 7.37 -3.55 -9.09
CA ASP A 191 8.23 -4.17 -10.11
C ASP A 191 9.49 -4.80 -9.51
N PHE A 192 10.04 -4.14 -8.48
CA PHE A 192 11.24 -4.56 -7.78
C PHE A 192 11.01 -5.63 -6.72
N TRP A 193 9.84 -5.64 -6.07
CA TRP A 193 9.58 -6.55 -4.95
C TRP A 193 8.09 -6.85 -4.70
N ASN A 194 7.78 -8.12 -4.42
CA ASN A 194 6.44 -8.53 -4.00
C ASN A 194 6.39 -8.69 -2.46
N SER A 195 5.49 -7.95 -1.81
CA SER A 195 5.34 -7.91 -0.35
C SER A 195 4.09 -8.66 0.16
N GLU A 196 3.57 -9.62 -0.62
CA GLU A 196 2.38 -10.43 -0.30
C GLU A 196 2.47 -11.09 1.08
N SER A 197 3.62 -11.69 1.42
CA SER A 197 3.82 -12.35 2.72
C SER A 197 3.75 -11.37 3.91
N LEU A 198 4.31 -10.16 3.76
CA LEU A 198 4.20 -9.14 4.81
C LEU A 198 2.78 -8.57 4.91
N TRP A 199 2.05 -8.52 3.81
CA TRP A 199 0.65 -8.13 3.83
C TRP A 199 -0.20 -9.16 4.59
N ASP A 200 0.05 -10.45 4.38
CA ASP A 200 -0.58 -11.50 5.20
C ASP A 200 -0.25 -11.36 6.68
N VAL A 201 0.99 -11.01 7.03
CA VAL A 201 1.37 -10.71 8.43
C VAL A 201 0.59 -9.53 9.00
N ALA A 202 0.34 -8.48 8.20
CA ALA A 202 -0.47 -7.33 8.59
C ALA A 202 -1.93 -7.75 8.87
N LEU A 203 -2.57 -8.41 7.91
CA LEU A 203 -3.96 -8.88 8.01
C LEU A 203 -4.12 -9.84 9.20
N SER A 204 -3.20 -10.78 9.34
CA SER A 204 -3.16 -11.76 10.43
C SER A 204 -3.03 -11.12 11.82
N SER A 205 -2.45 -9.93 11.89
CA SER A 205 -2.28 -9.16 13.13
C SER A 205 -3.42 -8.17 13.38
N GLY A 206 -4.51 -8.28 12.63
CA GLY A 206 -5.69 -7.41 12.73
C GLY A 206 -5.46 -6.02 12.15
N LYS A 207 -4.54 -5.85 11.19
CA LYS A 207 -4.28 -4.60 10.49
C LYS A 207 -5.08 -4.59 9.20
N PRO A 208 -6.19 -3.83 9.09
CA PRO A 208 -7.07 -3.86 7.92
C PRO A 208 -6.53 -2.98 6.79
N ALA A 209 -5.25 -3.17 6.45
CA ALA A 209 -4.56 -2.42 5.40
C ALA A 209 -4.90 -3.00 4.03
N MET A 210 -5.32 -2.13 3.10
CA MET A 210 -5.77 -2.53 1.77
C MET A 210 -4.60 -2.57 0.79
N ILE A 211 -4.71 -3.42 -0.23
CA ILE A 211 -3.68 -3.55 -1.25
C ILE A 211 -3.58 -2.29 -2.12
N LEU A 212 -2.34 -1.95 -2.45
CA LEU A 212 -1.97 -1.11 -3.57
C LEU A 212 -0.97 -1.87 -4.45
N GLY A 213 -1.12 -1.72 -5.76
CA GLY A 213 -0.11 -2.09 -6.75
C GLY A 213 0.36 -0.86 -7.52
N GLY A 214 1.67 -0.77 -7.76
CA GLY A 214 2.26 0.31 -8.52
C GLY A 214 3.62 -0.04 -9.10
N ASP A 215 3.98 0.61 -10.20
CA ASP A 215 5.18 0.26 -10.97
C ASP A 215 6.50 0.73 -10.33
N ASP A 216 6.45 1.75 -9.46
CA ASP A 216 7.64 2.50 -9.00
C ASP A 216 8.52 2.93 -10.19
N ALA A 217 7.84 3.51 -11.18
CA ALA A 217 8.42 3.80 -12.48
C ALA A 217 9.47 4.90 -12.38
N HIS A 218 10.73 4.54 -12.64
CA HIS A 218 11.86 5.48 -12.67
C HIS A 218 12.28 5.87 -14.10
N ASN A 219 11.81 5.15 -15.11
CA ASN A 219 12.04 5.46 -16.52
C ASN A 219 10.84 5.03 -17.39
N VAL A 220 9.94 5.96 -17.70
CA VAL A 220 8.72 5.67 -18.47
C VAL A 220 8.99 5.37 -19.96
N PHE A 221 10.24 5.46 -20.40
CA PHE A 221 10.66 5.02 -21.75
C PHE A 221 11.17 3.58 -21.76
N LYS A 222 11.42 2.99 -20.59
CA LYS A 222 11.78 1.58 -20.45
C LYS A 222 10.51 0.77 -20.24
N GLN A 223 10.20 -0.09 -21.21
CA GLN A 223 8.95 -0.85 -21.22
C GLN A 223 8.72 -1.63 -19.92
N THR A 224 9.75 -2.24 -19.34
CA THR A 224 9.60 -3.05 -18.12
C THR A 224 9.14 -2.27 -16.90
N ASP A 225 9.31 -0.94 -16.89
CA ASP A 225 9.05 -0.10 -15.72
C ASP A 225 7.62 0.49 -15.75
N LEU A 226 6.75 -0.01 -16.63
CA LEU A 226 5.40 0.51 -16.83
C LEU A 226 4.36 -0.59 -16.95
N ALA A 227 3.21 -0.39 -16.33
CA ALA A 227 2.05 -1.26 -16.40
C ALA A 227 2.40 -2.74 -16.17
N ARG A 228 3.30 -2.98 -15.22
CA ARG A 228 3.54 -4.30 -14.67
C ARG A 228 2.61 -4.53 -13.50
N ASP A 229 2.58 -3.57 -12.58
CA ASP A 229 1.84 -3.63 -11.33
C ASP A 229 0.91 -2.42 -11.24
N LEU A 230 -0.37 -2.66 -11.01
CA LEU A 230 -1.38 -1.62 -11.03
C LEU A 230 -2.52 -1.88 -10.05
N THR A 231 -3.32 -0.85 -9.81
CA THR A 231 -4.52 -0.93 -8.98
C THR A 231 -5.75 -0.66 -9.83
N LEU A 232 -6.78 -1.50 -9.72
CA LEU A 232 -8.12 -1.17 -10.19
C LEU A 232 -8.97 -0.68 -9.02
N ILE A 233 -9.65 0.44 -9.21
CA ILE A 233 -10.49 1.10 -8.19
C ILE A 233 -11.90 1.19 -8.70
N TYR A 234 -12.86 0.73 -7.92
CA TYR A 234 -14.26 0.78 -8.32
C TYR A 234 -14.85 2.18 -8.10
N ALA A 235 -15.63 2.66 -9.07
CA ALA A 235 -16.43 3.86 -8.97
C ALA A 235 -17.84 3.63 -9.55
N ASP A 236 -18.87 4.04 -8.81
CA ASP A 236 -20.28 3.90 -9.17
C ASP A 236 -20.95 5.23 -9.52
N ARG A 237 -20.19 6.33 -9.55
CA ARG A 237 -20.68 7.69 -9.77
C ARG A 237 -19.83 8.44 -10.78
N GLU A 238 -20.46 9.38 -11.47
CA GLU A 238 -19.81 10.33 -12.37
C GLU A 238 -20.31 11.76 -12.10
N PRO A 239 -19.42 12.78 -12.12
CA PRO A 239 -17.98 12.67 -12.33
C PRO A 239 -17.27 12.08 -11.09
N VAL A 240 -16.27 11.22 -11.31
CA VAL A 240 -15.45 10.68 -10.22
C VAL A 240 -14.63 11.79 -9.55
N THR A 241 -14.70 11.85 -8.21
CA THR A 241 -14.00 12.82 -7.37
C THR A 241 -12.80 12.20 -6.63
N PRO A 242 -11.79 12.99 -6.22
CA PRO A 242 -10.70 12.49 -5.38
C PRO A 242 -11.18 11.82 -4.07
N GLU A 243 -12.22 12.36 -3.44
CA GLU A 243 -12.80 11.85 -2.19
C GLU A 243 -13.37 10.44 -2.37
N GLU A 244 -13.99 10.16 -3.52
CA GLU A 244 -14.47 8.81 -3.87
C GLU A 244 -13.31 7.84 -4.05
N ILE A 245 -12.19 8.28 -4.64
CA ILE A 245 -10.97 7.46 -4.75
C ILE A 245 -10.39 7.15 -3.38
N TYR A 246 -10.28 8.13 -2.48
CA TYR A 246 -9.79 7.90 -1.11
C TYR A 246 -10.70 6.95 -0.35
N THR A 247 -12.01 7.11 -0.52
CA THR A 247 -13.00 6.23 0.11
C THR A 247 -12.89 4.81 -0.43
N ALA A 248 -12.80 4.61 -1.74
CA ALA A 248 -12.68 3.29 -2.36
C ALA A 248 -11.38 2.57 -1.94
N LEU A 249 -10.25 3.28 -1.97
CA LEU A 249 -8.96 2.75 -1.50
C LEU A 249 -8.99 2.42 0.00
N GLY A 250 -9.48 3.35 0.82
CA GLY A 250 -9.57 3.19 2.28
C GLY A 250 -10.51 2.05 2.68
N ASN A 251 -11.65 1.91 2.02
CA ASN A 251 -12.61 0.83 2.28
C ASN A 251 -12.17 -0.51 1.68
N GLY A 252 -11.38 -0.48 0.60
CA GLY A 252 -10.86 -1.66 -0.06
C GLY A 252 -11.63 -2.11 -1.29
N THR A 253 -12.53 -1.28 -1.84
CA THR A 253 -13.25 -1.55 -3.10
C THR A 253 -12.32 -1.31 -4.30
N ALA A 254 -11.18 -1.98 -4.25
CA ALA A 254 -10.06 -1.91 -5.17
C ALA A 254 -9.34 -3.27 -5.17
N TYR A 255 -8.52 -3.55 -6.17
CA TYR A 255 -7.66 -4.73 -6.18
C TYR A 255 -6.38 -4.50 -6.99
N GLY A 256 -5.33 -5.23 -6.63
CA GLY A 256 -4.05 -5.18 -7.33
C GLY A 256 -4.00 -6.15 -8.51
N ILE A 257 -3.23 -5.81 -9.55
CA ILE A 257 -2.91 -6.69 -10.66
C ILE A 257 -1.39 -6.72 -10.85
N GLU A 258 -0.85 -7.92 -11.06
CA GLU A 258 0.51 -8.15 -11.51
C GLU A 258 0.44 -8.86 -12.87
N VAL A 259 0.82 -8.18 -13.94
CA VAL A 259 0.89 -8.78 -15.28
C VAL A 259 2.16 -9.60 -15.43
N THR A 260 2.16 -10.52 -16.38
CA THR A 260 3.33 -11.37 -16.59
C THR A 260 4.59 -10.60 -17.03
N ARG A 261 5.76 -11.15 -16.69
CA ARG A 261 7.06 -10.63 -17.19
C ARG A 261 7.15 -10.55 -18.71
N ARG A 262 6.44 -11.42 -19.42
CA ARG A 262 6.36 -11.37 -20.89
C ARG A 262 5.62 -10.11 -21.33
N MET A 263 4.45 -9.86 -20.76
CA MET A 263 3.66 -8.66 -21.06
C MET A 263 4.37 -7.38 -20.60
N ALA A 264 5.10 -7.40 -19.49
CA ALA A 264 5.90 -6.26 -19.04
C ALA A 264 6.97 -5.81 -20.05
N LYS A 265 7.44 -6.70 -20.93
CA LYS A 265 8.40 -6.40 -22.01
C LYS A 265 7.73 -6.03 -23.35
N ALA A 266 6.41 -6.10 -23.44
CA ALA A 266 5.70 -5.83 -24.67
C ALA A 266 5.65 -4.33 -24.98
N SER A 267 5.29 -4.00 -26.22
CA SER A 267 5.06 -2.61 -26.62
C SER A 267 3.89 -1.98 -25.85
N VAL A 268 3.85 -0.65 -25.82
CA VAL A 268 2.75 0.10 -25.17
C VAL A 268 1.39 -0.29 -25.77
N ALA A 269 1.30 -0.48 -27.09
CA ALA A 269 0.07 -0.86 -27.76
C ALA A 269 -0.39 -2.28 -27.36
N GLU A 270 0.54 -3.25 -27.31
CA GLU A 270 0.24 -4.61 -26.86
C GLU A 270 -0.18 -4.65 -25.39
N LYS A 271 0.50 -3.87 -24.53
CA LYS A 271 0.09 -3.73 -23.12
C LYS A 271 -1.30 -3.15 -22.99
N ARG A 272 -1.59 -2.07 -23.72
CA ARG A 272 -2.90 -1.43 -23.72
C ARG A 272 -3.99 -2.43 -24.13
N ALA A 273 -3.81 -3.10 -25.26
CA ALA A 273 -4.77 -4.09 -25.75
C ALA A 273 -4.97 -5.24 -24.75
N HIS A 274 -3.88 -5.70 -24.12
CA HIS A 274 -3.94 -6.75 -23.10
C HIS A 274 -4.72 -6.33 -21.86
N LEU A 275 -4.44 -5.15 -21.32
CA LEU A 275 -5.13 -4.62 -20.14
C LEU A 275 -6.62 -4.36 -20.40
N ASP A 276 -6.98 -3.95 -21.62
CA ASP A 276 -8.37 -3.68 -22.01
C ASP A 276 -9.16 -4.98 -22.24
N ALA A 277 -8.51 -6.06 -22.67
CA ALA A 277 -9.13 -7.37 -22.88
C ALA A 277 -9.20 -8.24 -21.61
N MET A 278 -8.61 -7.78 -20.50
CA MET A 278 -8.47 -8.55 -19.28
C MET A 278 -9.82 -8.73 -18.57
N PRO A 279 -10.14 -9.96 -18.09
CA PRO A 279 -11.30 -10.19 -17.23
C PRO A 279 -11.27 -9.30 -15.97
N LEU A 280 -12.42 -8.73 -15.63
CA LEU A 280 -12.60 -7.86 -14.47
C LEU A 280 -13.39 -8.57 -13.37
N LEU A 281 -13.26 -8.09 -12.14
CA LEU A 281 -14.12 -8.53 -11.05
C LEU A 281 -15.56 -8.07 -11.32
N GLU A 282 -16.47 -9.03 -11.47
CA GLU A 282 -17.90 -8.76 -11.61
C GLU A 282 -18.57 -8.66 -10.25
N SER A 283 -18.26 -9.59 -9.35
CA SER A 283 -18.80 -9.57 -7.99
C SER A 283 -17.93 -10.35 -7.02
N CYS A 284 -17.87 -9.90 -5.77
CA CYS A 284 -17.35 -10.66 -4.63
C CYS A 284 -18.36 -10.52 -3.50
N LEU A 285 -19.07 -11.60 -3.17
CA LEU A 285 -20.25 -11.56 -2.30
C LEU A 285 -20.07 -12.52 -1.13
N VAL A 286 -20.50 -12.08 0.06
CA VAL A 286 -20.72 -12.98 1.19
C VAL A 286 -22.22 -13.26 1.29
N ARG A 287 -22.60 -14.52 1.09
CA ARG A 287 -23.99 -14.99 1.20
C ARG A 287 -24.04 -16.07 2.27
N LYS A 288 -24.62 -15.74 3.43
CA LYS A 288 -24.55 -16.56 4.65
C LYS A 288 -23.09 -16.82 5.03
N ASP A 289 -22.60 -18.03 4.81
CA ASP A 289 -21.24 -18.50 5.08
C ASP A 289 -20.41 -18.64 3.79
N SER A 290 -20.97 -18.33 2.62
CA SER A 290 -20.31 -18.57 1.35
C SER A 290 -19.72 -17.28 0.77
N LEU A 291 -18.41 -17.27 0.57
CA LEU A 291 -17.69 -16.25 -0.19
C LEU A 291 -17.67 -16.68 -1.67
N ILE A 292 -18.35 -15.91 -2.51
CA ILE A 292 -18.53 -16.20 -3.94
C ILE A 292 -17.86 -15.09 -4.75
N VAL A 293 -16.94 -15.47 -5.64
CA VAL A 293 -16.22 -14.54 -6.51
C VAL A 293 -16.51 -14.88 -7.97
N THR A 294 -16.86 -13.86 -8.75
CA THR A 294 -17.20 -13.96 -10.17
C THR A 294 -16.35 -12.99 -10.98
N LEU A 295 -15.73 -13.50 -12.05
CA LEU A 295 -15.08 -12.68 -13.07
C LEU A 295 -15.95 -12.59 -14.33
N THR A 296 -15.83 -11.47 -15.04
CA THR A 296 -16.50 -11.24 -16.33
C THR A 296 -16.03 -12.20 -17.43
N GLY A 297 -14.87 -12.82 -17.25
CA GLY A 297 -14.25 -13.74 -18.20
C GLY A 297 -13.57 -14.92 -17.53
N ARG A 298 -12.63 -15.54 -18.25
CA ARG A 298 -11.99 -16.78 -17.85
C ARG A 298 -10.89 -16.56 -16.80
N ALA A 299 -10.95 -17.32 -15.71
CA ALA A 299 -9.86 -17.54 -14.78
C ALA A 299 -9.15 -18.87 -15.09
N GLY A 300 -7.88 -18.99 -14.71
CA GLY A 300 -7.19 -20.26 -14.59
C GLY A 300 -7.52 -20.94 -13.26
N HIS A 301 -7.31 -20.25 -12.14
CA HIS A 301 -7.70 -20.73 -10.81
C HIS A 301 -7.90 -19.60 -9.80
N PHE A 302 -8.65 -19.89 -8.74
CA PHE A 302 -8.89 -19.04 -7.58
C PHE A 302 -8.25 -19.67 -6.34
N SER A 303 -7.38 -18.93 -5.67
CA SER A 303 -6.80 -19.30 -4.39
C SER A 303 -7.41 -18.47 -3.27
N PHE A 304 -8.13 -19.12 -2.36
CA PHE A 304 -8.64 -18.55 -1.13
C PHE A 304 -7.59 -18.70 -0.03
N ILE A 305 -7.20 -17.58 0.57
CA ILE A 305 -6.05 -17.49 1.46
C ILE A 305 -6.49 -16.83 2.76
N GLY A 306 -6.13 -17.42 3.89
CA GLY A 306 -6.49 -16.96 5.23
C GLY A 306 -5.27 -16.66 6.10
N GLN A 307 -5.46 -16.81 7.40
CA GLN A 307 -4.49 -16.47 8.44
C GLN A 307 -3.06 -16.97 8.14
N GLU A 308 -2.09 -16.07 8.33
CA GLU A 308 -0.66 -16.23 8.05
C GLU A 308 -0.34 -16.63 6.60
N GLY A 309 -1.20 -16.25 5.65
CA GLY A 309 -1.04 -16.58 4.23
C GLY A 309 -1.34 -18.04 3.90
N LYS A 310 -2.03 -18.76 4.79
CA LYS A 310 -2.38 -20.16 4.59
C LYS A 310 -3.39 -20.32 3.44
N LEU A 311 -3.06 -21.16 2.47
CA LEU A 311 -4.00 -21.57 1.43
C LEU A 311 -5.14 -22.39 2.06
N LEU A 312 -6.37 -21.89 1.93
CA LEU A 312 -7.60 -22.53 2.45
C LEU A 312 -8.24 -23.42 1.40
N LYS A 313 -8.33 -22.93 0.16
CA LYS A 313 -8.91 -23.67 -0.97
C LYS A 313 -8.34 -23.16 -2.28
N ASN A 314 -8.10 -24.07 -3.22
CA ASN A 314 -7.78 -23.73 -4.60
C ASN A 314 -8.87 -24.29 -5.52
N VAL A 315 -9.37 -23.49 -6.45
CA VAL A 315 -10.43 -23.84 -7.39
C VAL A 315 -9.94 -23.60 -8.81
N ALA A 316 -9.64 -24.66 -9.55
CA ALA A 316 -9.33 -24.58 -10.97
C ALA A 316 -10.62 -24.40 -11.78
N VAL A 317 -10.57 -23.60 -12.85
CA VAL A 317 -11.72 -23.40 -13.75
C VAL A 317 -11.40 -23.95 -15.13
N SER A 318 -12.22 -24.90 -15.57
CA SER A 318 -12.05 -25.62 -16.84
C SER A 318 -12.90 -25.05 -17.99
N ASP A 319 -13.94 -24.29 -17.71
CA ASP A 319 -14.97 -23.92 -18.71
C ASP A 319 -14.77 -22.53 -19.34
N GLY A 320 -15.28 -22.37 -20.56
CA GLY A 320 -15.07 -21.19 -21.43
C GLY A 320 -15.99 -19.99 -21.18
N GLY A 321 -16.69 -19.93 -20.05
CA GLY A 321 -17.63 -18.86 -19.68
C GLY A 321 -17.12 -17.94 -18.56
N LYS A 322 -18.06 -17.26 -17.90
CA LYS A 322 -17.79 -16.52 -16.66
C LYS A 322 -17.25 -17.47 -15.60
N SER A 323 -16.15 -17.07 -14.97
CA SER A 323 -15.50 -17.89 -13.95
C SER A 323 -16.03 -17.55 -12.56
N VAL A 324 -16.57 -18.56 -11.88
CA VAL A 324 -17.13 -18.44 -10.53
C VAL A 324 -16.40 -19.40 -9.61
N ALA A 325 -16.01 -18.94 -8.42
CA ALA A 325 -15.47 -19.78 -7.37
C ALA A 325 -16.14 -19.48 -6.03
N CYS A 326 -16.26 -20.50 -5.19
CA CYS A 326 -16.88 -20.40 -3.88
C CYS A 326 -16.03 -21.07 -2.80
N TYR A 327 -15.96 -20.42 -1.64
CA TYR A 327 -15.39 -20.92 -0.40
C TYR A 327 -16.37 -20.75 0.76
N ILE A 328 -16.51 -21.79 1.58
CA ILE A 328 -17.32 -21.74 2.80
C ILE A 328 -16.44 -21.20 3.93
N LEU A 329 -16.78 -20.00 4.40
CA LEU A 329 -16.14 -19.30 5.51
C LEU A 329 -16.34 -20.09 6.79
N GLN A 330 -15.25 -20.51 7.41
CA GLN A 330 -15.24 -21.27 8.65
C GLN A 330 -15.38 -20.35 9.87
N PRO A 331 -15.85 -20.90 11.02
CA PRO A 331 -15.90 -20.16 12.28
C PRO A 331 -14.53 -19.59 12.70
N GLU A 332 -13.44 -20.30 12.45
CA GLU A 332 -12.07 -19.92 12.77
C GLU A 332 -11.45 -18.91 11.79
N ASP A 333 -12.07 -18.69 10.62
CA ASP A 333 -11.56 -17.71 9.66
C ASP A 333 -11.73 -16.29 10.20
N THR A 334 -10.62 -15.57 10.24
CA THR A 334 -10.54 -14.17 10.70
C THR A 334 -10.56 -13.20 9.52
N TYR A 335 -9.94 -13.59 8.41
CA TYR A 335 -10.04 -12.96 7.10
C TYR A 335 -9.87 -14.02 6.02
N VAL A 336 -10.42 -13.74 4.83
CA VAL A 336 -10.15 -14.50 3.62
C VAL A 336 -9.92 -13.53 2.47
N ARG A 337 -8.77 -13.63 1.80
CA ARG A 337 -8.49 -12.92 0.54
C ARG A 337 -8.46 -13.90 -0.61
N VAL A 338 -8.65 -13.38 -1.82
CA VAL A 338 -8.68 -14.19 -3.04
C VAL A 338 -7.62 -13.71 -4.01
N LYS A 339 -6.76 -14.64 -4.42
CA LYS A 339 -5.80 -14.45 -5.51
C LYS A 339 -6.29 -15.23 -6.72
N ILE A 340 -6.35 -14.58 -7.88
CA ILE A 340 -6.90 -15.18 -9.10
C ILE A 340 -5.82 -15.16 -10.18
N ALA A 341 -5.45 -16.34 -10.65
CA ALA A 341 -4.57 -16.46 -11.80
C ALA A 341 -5.41 -16.52 -13.07
N LEU A 342 -5.12 -15.68 -14.04
CA LEU A 342 -5.68 -15.73 -15.38
C LEU A 342 -4.97 -16.80 -16.24
N PRO A 343 -5.54 -17.23 -17.38
CA PRO A 343 -4.94 -18.24 -18.24
C PRO A 343 -3.53 -17.90 -18.76
N ASP A 344 -3.22 -16.62 -18.90
CA ASP A 344 -1.90 -16.13 -19.31
C ASP A 344 -0.91 -16.02 -18.14
N SER A 345 -1.34 -16.37 -16.91
CA SER A 345 -0.62 -16.23 -15.63
C SER A 345 -0.60 -14.84 -15.01
N THR A 346 -1.29 -13.84 -15.57
CA THR A 346 -1.55 -12.56 -14.88
C THR A 346 -2.33 -12.82 -13.59
N GLN A 347 -2.00 -12.08 -12.53
CA GLN A 347 -2.54 -12.31 -11.18
C GLN A 347 -3.39 -11.12 -10.73
N LEU A 348 -4.58 -11.39 -10.22
CA LEU A 348 -5.44 -10.42 -9.53
C LEU A 348 -5.40 -10.71 -8.03
N TYR A 349 -5.25 -9.66 -7.23
CA TYR A 349 -5.13 -9.73 -5.77
C TYR A 349 -6.26 -8.91 -5.14
N LEU A 350 -7.34 -9.58 -4.73
CA LEU A 350 -8.49 -8.92 -4.11
C LEU A 350 -8.19 -8.58 -2.64
N ASN A 351 -8.75 -7.46 -2.18
CA ASN A 351 -8.81 -7.13 -0.76
C ASN A 351 -9.63 -8.18 0.01
N PRO A 352 -9.30 -8.43 1.29
CA PRO A 352 -9.92 -9.48 2.07
C PRO A 352 -11.35 -9.14 2.48
N VAL A 353 -12.18 -10.18 2.61
CA VAL A 353 -13.29 -10.13 3.56
C VAL A 353 -12.74 -10.38 4.97
N MET A 354 -13.22 -9.63 5.96
CA MET A 354 -12.64 -9.66 7.32
C MET A 354 -13.73 -9.76 8.37
N ARG A 355 -13.47 -10.47 9.46
CA ARG A 355 -14.36 -10.48 10.63
C ARG A 355 -14.47 -9.07 11.23
N SER A 356 -15.69 -8.68 11.56
CA SER A 356 -15.97 -7.39 12.18
C SER A 356 -16.93 -7.53 13.35
N ARG A 357 -16.77 -6.61 14.31
CA ARG A 357 -17.64 -6.48 15.48
C ARG A 357 -18.95 -5.80 15.15
N GLU A 358 -18.95 -4.97 14.10
CA GLU A 358 -20.10 -4.18 13.66
C GLU A 358 -20.45 -4.58 12.23
N LYS A 359 -21.75 -4.66 11.95
CA LYS A 359 -22.25 -5.02 10.63
C LYS A 359 -21.86 -3.94 9.61
N ASP A 360 -21.41 -4.37 8.44
CA ASP A 360 -21.06 -3.52 7.29
C ASP A 360 -19.98 -2.46 7.59
N ARG A 361 -19.24 -2.62 8.69
CA ARG A 361 -18.18 -1.70 9.11
C ARG A 361 -16.82 -2.35 9.02
N LYS A 362 -15.90 -1.71 8.30
CA LYS A 362 -14.49 -2.12 8.24
C LYS A 362 -13.90 -2.18 9.66
N PRO A 363 -13.17 -3.25 10.02
CA PRO A 363 -12.40 -3.28 11.26
C PRO A 363 -11.52 -2.04 11.38
N GLN A 364 -11.39 -1.51 12.59
CA GLN A 364 -10.57 -0.32 12.82
C GLN A 364 -9.09 -0.70 12.96
N MET A 365 -8.21 0.12 12.38
CA MET A 365 -6.77 -0.06 12.51
C MET A 365 -6.35 0.09 14.00
N PRO A 366 -5.75 -0.94 14.63
CA PRO A 366 -5.28 -0.84 16.00
C PRO A 366 -4.22 0.26 16.14
N LEU A 367 -4.50 1.25 17.00
CA LEU A 367 -3.62 2.40 17.15
C LEU A 367 -2.53 2.15 18.22
N PRO A 368 -1.29 2.59 17.96
CA PRO A 368 -0.24 2.63 18.97
C PRO A 368 -0.43 3.80 19.92
N GLN A 369 0.12 3.70 21.12
CA GLN A 369 0.01 4.77 22.13
C GLN A 369 1.34 5.51 22.28
N LYS A 370 1.33 6.82 22.05
CA LYS A 370 2.49 7.70 22.30
C LYS A 370 2.75 7.77 23.81
N ARG A 371 4.01 7.58 24.24
CA ARG A 371 4.41 7.73 25.64
C ARG A 371 4.87 9.16 25.91
N TRP A 372 4.01 9.93 26.55
CA TRP A 372 4.24 11.35 26.89
C TRP A 372 5.38 11.59 27.89
N LEU A 373 5.69 10.61 28.76
CA LEU A 373 6.75 10.75 29.78
C LEU A 373 8.16 11.03 29.20
N PHE A 374 8.36 10.85 27.89
CA PHE A 374 9.67 10.98 27.23
C PHE A 374 9.66 11.86 25.97
N THR A 375 8.67 12.73 25.75
CA THR A 375 8.67 13.65 24.59
C THR A 375 8.12 15.02 24.97
N ILE A 376 9.00 16.02 25.13
CA ILE A 376 8.64 17.37 25.62
C ILE A 376 8.25 18.32 24.47
N PHE A 377 8.67 18.07 23.23
CA PHE A 377 8.60 19.05 22.12
C PHE A 377 7.76 18.63 20.90
N ASP A 378 6.97 17.57 21.01
CA ASP A 378 6.15 17.08 19.89
C ASP A 378 4.68 17.11 20.29
N LYS A 379 4.11 18.33 20.27
CA LYS A 379 2.67 18.58 20.36
C LYS A 379 2.00 18.29 19.03
#